data_AF-V5FHK4-F1
#
_entry.id   AF-V5FHK4-F1
#
_cell.length_a   1.000
_cell.length_b   1.000
_cell.length_c   1.000
_cell.angle_alpha   90.00
_cell.angle_beta   90.00
_cell.angle_gamma   90.00
#
_symmetry.space_group_name_H-M   'P 1'
#
loop_
_entity.id
_entity.type
_entity.pdbx_description
1 polymer ?
#
loop_
_entity_poly.entity_id
_entity_poly.type
_entity_poly.pdbx_seq_one_letter_code
_entity_poly.pdbx_strand_id
1 'polypeptide(L)'
;MKNVLIIPCCARQLLGSHRAIDLYIGSMFKLLKSKLTKPEDTFELLILSAKYGLISSTDVLRDYDVQMPLKSDQVDSYCDTHMRNARKLLNSVSSKNVILSVVLPNDYLFAFDRMFSVKYLKSKFKSCYVSRTSLCTDEQLRGCLSRIIKAETSQATMGEPTLFRSGVANISELGFVAAGCSVGSSLCHTNTEKMTHLLVELLRTTKHGGRFFLDNGLITLLNHGKKINYNWVFEQYHSIIASLTIKAAKNLYLVVPDDVASNDNALQIRDDILALNKFSELILPIHRSDNIVGEQ
;
A
#
# COMPACT_ATOMS: atom_id res chain seq x y z
N MET A 1 -1.52 -2.17 -22.36
CA MET A 1 -0.17 -2.65 -21.98
C MET A 1 -0.31 -3.21 -20.58
N LYS A 2 0.19 -4.42 -20.30
CA LYS A 2 0.03 -5.07 -18.99
C LYS A 2 0.97 -4.42 -17.97
N ASN A 3 0.57 -4.40 -16.71
CA ASN A 3 1.49 -4.04 -15.63
C ASN A 3 2.56 -5.12 -15.46
N VAL A 4 3.76 -4.72 -15.01
CA VAL A 4 4.90 -5.63 -14.85
C VAL A 4 4.94 -6.13 -13.42
N LEU A 5 5.07 -7.45 -13.26
CA LEU A 5 5.24 -8.11 -11.97
C LEU A 5 6.57 -8.86 -11.96
N ILE A 6 7.41 -8.60 -10.95
CA ILE A 6 8.66 -9.33 -10.71
C ILE A 6 8.54 -10.14 -9.42
N ILE A 7 8.77 -11.45 -9.51
CA ILE A 7 8.79 -12.39 -8.39
C ILE A 7 10.11 -13.20 -8.39
N PRO A 8 10.55 -13.80 -7.27
CA PRO A 8 11.76 -14.61 -7.26
C PRO A 8 11.50 -15.97 -7.92
N CYS A 9 12.57 -16.65 -8.35
CA CYS A 9 12.51 -18.09 -8.56
C CYS A 9 12.37 -18.84 -7.22
N CYS A 10 12.24 -20.17 -7.27
CA CYS A 10 12.25 -20.99 -6.06
C CYS A 10 13.05 -22.29 -6.24
N ALA A 11 13.53 -22.85 -5.13
CA ALA A 11 14.28 -24.11 -5.13
C ALA A 11 13.45 -25.30 -5.66
N ARG A 12 12.14 -25.32 -5.38
CA ARG A 12 11.26 -26.40 -5.85
C ARG A 12 10.93 -26.21 -7.33
N GLN A 13 11.42 -27.11 -8.18
CA GLN A 13 11.26 -27.08 -9.64
C GLN A 13 10.72 -28.41 -10.17
N LEU A 14 10.06 -28.39 -11.33
CA LEU A 14 9.78 -29.60 -12.11
C LEU A 14 11.06 -30.10 -12.78
N LEU A 15 11.25 -31.41 -12.87
CA LEU A 15 12.38 -32.00 -13.58
C LEU A 15 12.23 -31.81 -15.10
N GLY A 16 13.32 -31.47 -15.79
CA GLY A 16 13.35 -31.32 -17.24
C GLY A 16 13.29 -29.86 -17.70
N SER A 17 12.91 -29.65 -18.97
CA SER A 17 12.81 -28.32 -19.58
C SER A 17 11.36 -27.86 -19.65
N HIS A 18 11.07 -26.75 -18.97
CA HIS A 18 9.72 -26.18 -18.87
C HIS A 18 9.79 -24.67 -19.05
N ARG A 19 8.67 -24.04 -19.37
CA ARG A 19 8.55 -22.57 -19.28
C ARG A 19 8.78 -22.15 -17.84
N ALA A 20 9.39 -21.00 -17.60
CA ALA A 20 9.76 -20.55 -16.26
C ALA A 20 8.54 -20.50 -15.31
N ILE A 21 7.38 -20.07 -15.80
CA ILE A 21 6.13 -20.06 -15.03
C ILE A 21 5.65 -21.45 -14.60
N ASP A 22 6.00 -22.49 -15.35
CA ASP A 22 5.60 -23.87 -15.10
C ASP A 22 6.68 -24.65 -14.35
N LEU A 23 7.95 -24.31 -14.57
CA LEU A 23 9.09 -24.90 -13.89
C LEU A 23 9.00 -24.71 -12.39
N TYR A 24 8.75 -23.48 -11.92
CA TYR A 24 8.76 -23.16 -10.49
C TYR A 24 7.43 -23.52 -9.82
N ILE A 25 7.49 -24.34 -8.78
CA ILE A 25 6.31 -24.87 -8.05
C ILE A 25 6.25 -24.41 -6.59
N GLY A 26 6.89 -23.29 -6.30
CA GLY A 26 6.90 -22.64 -4.98
C GLY A 26 5.54 -22.06 -4.58
N SER A 27 5.44 -21.65 -3.32
CA SER A 27 4.24 -21.05 -2.70
C SER A 27 3.70 -19.83 -3.49
N MET A 28 4.58 -18.93 -3.94
CA MET A 28 4.22 -17.75 -4.73
C MET A 28 3.61 -18.13 -6.09
N PHE A 29 4.21 -19.09 -6.79
CA PHE A 29 3.70 -19.59 -8.08
C PHE A 29 2.36 -20.30 -7.93
N LYS A 30 2.21 -21.10 -6.87
CA LYS A 30 0.91 -21.73 -6.52
C LYS A 30 -0.16 -20.70 -6.22
N LEU A 31 0.17 -19.64 -5.48
CA LEU A 31 -0.76 -18.54 -5.20
C LEU A 31 -1.15 -17.79 -6.49
N LEU A 32 -0.18 -17.50 -7.36
CA LEU A 32 -0.43 -16.83 -8.62
C LEU A 32 -1.39 -17.63 -9.50
N LYS A 33 -1.13 -18.93 -9.68
CA LYS A 33 -1.97 -19.84 -10.49
C LYS A 33 -3.33 -20.15 -9.85
N SER A 34 -3.47 -20.06 -8.52
CA SER A 34 -4.77 -20.26 -7.86
C SER A 34 -5.68 -19.05 -7.96
N LYS A 35 -5.11 -17.85 -8.13
CA LYS A 35 -5.87 -16.59 -8.26
C LYS A 35 -6.11 -16.18 -9.71
N LEU A 36 -5.29 -16.64 -10.64
CA LEU A 36 -5.35 -16.28 -12.06
C LEU A 36 -5.30 -17.55 -12.91
N THR A 37 -6.29 -17.73 -13.80
CA THR A 37 -6.32 -18.86 -14.75
C THR A 37 -5.10 -18.86 -15.66
N LYS A 38 -4.71 -17.67 -16.13
CA LYS A 38 -3.49 -17.43 -16.92
C LYS A 38 -2.83 -16.15 -16.42
N PRO A 39 -1.82 -16.26 -15.53
CA PRO A 39 -1.15 -15.08 -14.96
C PRO A 39 -0.61 -14.11 -16.01
N GLU A 40 -0.14 -14.65 -17.12
CA GLU A 40 0.44 -13.90 -18.24
C GLU A 40 -0.59 -13.05 -18.98
N ASP A 41 -1.90 -13.35 -18.88
CA ASP A 41 -2.95 -12.50 -19.45
C ASP A 41 -3.17 -11.23 -18.63
N THR A 42 -2.80 -11.27 -17.34
CA THR A 42 -2.97 -10.16 -16.39
C THR A 42 -1.70 -9.32 -16.28
N PHE A 43 -0.53 -9.97 -16.19
CA PHE A 43 0.75 -9.30 -15.99
C PHE A 43 1.74 -9.63 -17.10
N GLU A 44 2.62 -8.68 -17.36
CA GLU A 44 3.93 -8.99 -17.94
C GLU A 44 4.82 -9.52 -16.81
N LEU A 45 4.94 -10.85 -16.73
CA LEU A 45 5.53 -11.54 -15.59
C LEU A 45 7.01 -11.82 -15.83
N LEU A 46 7.85 -11.24 -14.98
CA LEU A 46 9.29 -11.51 -14.97
C LEU A 46 9.68 -12.25 -13.69
N ILE A 47 10.70 -13.08 -13.80
CA ILE A 47 11.22 -13.87 -12.69
C ILE A 47 12.68 -13.53 -12.50
N LEU A 48 13.06 -13.16 -11.28
CA LEU A 48 14.47 -13.02 -10.93
C LEU A 48 15.02 -14.39 -10.53
N SER A 49 15.88 -14.96 -11.37
CA SER A 49 16.49 -16.29 -11.20
C SER A 49 17.92 -16.20 -10.67
N ALA A 50 18.24 -17.01 -9.67
CA ALA A 50 19.60 -17.14 -9.14
C ALA A 50 20.63 -17.65 -10.16
N LYS A 51 20.19 -18.33 -11.24
CA LYS A 51 21.08 -18.85 -12.28
C LYS A 51 21.08 -17.99 -13.55
N TYR A 52 19.91 -17.47 -13.94
CA TYR A 52 19.74 -16.87 -15.26
C TYR A 52 19.58 -15.34 -15.23
N GLY A 53 19.54 -14.72 -14.05
CA GLY A 53 19.25 -13.29 -13.94
C GLY A 53 17.75 -13.00 -14.05
N LEU A 54 17.39 -11.82 -14.52
CA LEU A 54 15.99 -11.47 -14.81
C LEU A 54 15.57 -12.11 -16.14
N ILE A 55 14.50 -12.89 -16.11
CA ILE A 55 13.98 -13.67 -17.24
C ILE A 55 12.46 -13.47 -17.39
N SER A 56 11.92 -13.79 -18.57
CA SER A 56 10.47 -13.81 -18.81
C SER A 56 9.83 -15.08 -18.25
N SER A 57 8.58 -15.00 -17.84
CA SER A 57 7.77 -16.18 -17.47
C SER A 57 7.63 -17.21 -18.59
N THR A 58 7.79 -16.76 -19.84
CA THR A 58 7.67 -17.57 -21.05
C THR A 58 8.95 -18.34 -21.40
N ASP A 59 10.09 -17.96 -20.83
CA ASP A 59 11.40 -18.53 -21.19
C ASP A 59 11.45 -20.02 -20.82
N VAL A 60 12.00 -20.85 -21.71
CA VAL A 60 12.16 -22.29 -21.44
C VAL A 60 13.49 -22.51 -20.73
N LEU A 61 13.43 -23.11 -19.55
CA LEU A 61 14.56 -23.36 -18.69
C LEU A 61 14.62 -24.83 -18.31
N ARG A 62 15.83 -25.32 -18.10
CA ARG A 62 16.07 -26.61 -17.45
C ARG A 62 16.19 -26.44 -15.94
N ASP A 63 15.72 -27.44 -15.20
CA ASP A 63 15.90 -27.54 -13.76
C ASP A 63 17.36 -27.33 -13.32
N TYR A 64 17.54 -26.70 -12.16
CA TYR A 64 18.85 -26.37 -11.62
C TYR A 64 18.81 -26.20 -10.09
N ASP A 65 19.95 -26.43 -9.46
CA ASP A 65 20.15 -26.23 -8.02
C ASP A 65 21.21 -25.14 -7.78
N VAL A 66 20.76 -23.88 -7.89
CA VAL A 66 21.59 -22.68 -7.68
C VAL A 66 20.80 -21.72 -6.80
N GLN A 67 21.42 -21.24 -5.74
CA GLN A 67 20.84 -20.27 -4.80
C GLN A 67 21.35 -18.86 -5.08
N MET A 68 20.56 -17.86 -4.70
CA MET A 68 20.96 -16.46 -4.84
C MET A 68 22.17 -16.21 -3.92
N PRO A 69 23.23 -15.54 -4.39
CA PRO A 69 24.37 -15.22 -3.54
C PRO A 69 23.96 -14.33 -2.35
N LEU A 70 24.55 -14.59 -1.19
CA LEU A 70 24.27 -13.85 0.05
C LEU A 70 25.37 -12.83 0.40
N LYS A 71 26.61 -13.09 -0.03
CA LYS A 71 27.75 -12.23 0.28
C LYS A 71 27.89 -11.13 -0.77
N SER A 72 28.25 -9.91 -0.34
CA SER A 72 28.28 -8.74 -1.23
C SER A 72 29.16 -8.93 -2.47
N ASP A 73 30.35 -9.49 -2.30
CA ASP A 73 31.31 -9.77 -3.38
C ASP A 73 30.73 -10.73 -4.44
N GLN A 74 30.03 -11.78 -3.98
CA GLN A 74 29.38 -12.74 -4.86
C GLN A 74 28.15 -12.14 -5.58
N VAL A 75 27.41 -11.27 -4.88
CA VAL A 75 26.28 -10.53 -5.46
C VAL A 75 26.76 -9.56 -6.53
N ASP A 76 27.88 -8.90 -6.31
CA ASP A 76 28.47 -7.98 -7.30
C ASP A 76 28.88 -8.74 -8.57
N SER A 77 29.54 -9.89 -8.44
CA SER A 77 29.87 -10.76 -9.57
C SER A 77 28.63 -11.28 -10.33
N TYR A 78 27.59 -11.65 -9.59
CA TYR A 78 26.29 -12.02 -10.18
C TYR A 78 25.66 -10.84 -10.94
N CYS A 79 25.68 -9.64 -10.36
CA CYS A 79 25.16 -8.44 -11.00
C CYS A 79 25.93 -8.08 -12.27
N ASP A 80 27.26 -8.14 -12.25
CA ASP A 80 28.10 -7.87 -13.43
C ASP A 80 27.76 -8.82 -14.59
N THR A 81 27.49 -10.08 -14.27
CA THR A 81 27.13 -11.11 -15.25
C THR A 81 25.74 -10.86 -15.86
N HIS A 82 24.74 -10.51 -15.05
CA HIS A 82 23.34 -10.51 -15.48
C HIS A 82 22.74 -9.12 -15.77
N MET A 83 23.34 -8.03 -15.28
CA MET A 83 22.75 -6.68 -15.31
C MET A 83 22.43 -6.19 -16.72
N ARG A 84 23.30 -6.46 -17.70
CA ARG A 84 23.08 -6.02 -19.09
C ARG A 84 21.81 -6.62 -19.68
N ASN A 85 21.62 -7.93 -19.52
CA ASN A 85 20.46 -8.64 -20.04
C ASN A 85 19.20 -8.27 -19.25
N ALA A 86 19.32 -8.14 -17.92
CA ALA A 86 18.22 -7.73 -17.06
C ALA A 86 17.70 -6.33 -17.44
N ARG A 87 18.60 -5.37 -17.70
CA ARG A 87 18.22 -4.03 -18.17
C ARG A 87 17.61 -4.05 -19.56
N LYS A 88 18.13 -4.87 -20.48
CA LYS A 88 17.57 -5.02 -21.83
C LYS A 88 16.11 -5.53 -21.75
N LEU A 89 15.88 -6.59 -20.98
CA LEU A 89 14.55 -7.16 -20.79
C LEU A 89 13.60 -6.19 -20.09
N LEU A 90 14.03 -5.56 -19.00
CA LEU A 90 13.18 -4.61 -18.28
C LEU A 90 12.82 -3.41 -19.16
N ASN A 91 13.74 -2.95 -20.02
CA ASN A 91 13.44 -1.87 -20.97
C ASN A 91 12.41 -2.27 -22.03
N SER A 92 12.42 -3.52 -22.52
CA SER A 92 11.48 -3.97 -23.56
C SER A 92 10.04 -4.02 -23.07
N VAL A 93 9.82 -4.10 -21.75
CA VAL A 93 8.49 -4.11 -21.13
C VAL A 93 8.13 -2.80 -20.42
N SER A 94 9.04 -1.81 -20.42
CA SER A 94 8.84 -0.56 -19.68
C SER A 94 8.09 0.50 -20.48
N SER A 95 7.25 1.27 -19.79
CA SER A 95 6.54 2.43 -20.34
C SER A 95 6.02 3.35 -19.23
N LYS A 96 5.84 4.64 -19.55
CA LYS A 96 5.24 5.64 -18.64
C LYS A 96 3.75 5.42 -18.34
N ASN A 97 3.14 4.44 -18.98
CA ASN A 97 1.76 4.00 -18.70
C ASN A 97 1.69 2.70 -17.89
N VAL A 98 2.84 2.09 -17.58
CA VAL A 98 2.94 0.79 -16.93
C VAL A 98 3.39 0.97 -15.48
N ILE A 99 2.75 0.23 -14.57
CA ILE A 99 3.13 0.13 -13.16
C ILE A 99 4.05 -1.09 -13.00
N LEU A 100 5.15 -0.92 -12.28
CA LEU A 100 6.04 -1.99 -11.89
C LEU A 100 5.76 -2.43 -10.45
N SER A 101 5.51 -3.72 -10.23
CA SER A 101 5.41 -4.33 -8.90
C SER A 101 6.51 -5.37 -8.70
N VAL A 102 7.28 -5.25 -7.61
CA VAL A 102 8.40 -6.15 -7.29
C VAL A 102 8.17 -6.78 -5.93
N VAL A 103 8.11 -8.11 -5.88
CA VAL A 103 7.90 -8.88 -4.66
C VAL A 103 9.03 -9.90 -4.55
N LEU A 104 10.08 -9.56 -3.79
CA LEU A 104 11.30 -10.37 -3.68
C LEU A 104 11.68 -10.55 -2.20
N PRO A 105 12.21 -11.73 -1.80
CA PRO A 105 12.89 -11.92 -0.52
C PRO A 105 14.20 -11.12 -0.47
N ASN A 106 14.78 -10.96 0.72
CA ASN A 106 15.87 -10.01 0.97
C ASN A 106 17.14 -10.26 0.12
N ASP A 107 17.52 -11.51 -0.09
CA ASP A 107 18.64 -11.93 -0.93
C ASP A 107 18.44 -11.53 -2.40
N TYR A 108 17.25 -11.80 -2.95
CA TYR A 108 16.90 -11.38 -4.32
C TYR A 108 16.74 -9.86 -4.44
N LEU A 109 16.19 -9.23 -3.41
CA LEU A 109 15.99 -7.78 -3.36
C LEU A 109 17.34 -7.05 -3.34
N PHE A 110 18.32 -7.58 -2.61
CA PHE A 110 19.66 -7.02 -2.56
C PHE A 110 20.34 -7.04 -3.94
N ALA A 111 20.25 -8.15 -4.67
CA ALA A 111 20.72 -8.23 -6.06
C ALA A 111 19.93 -7.28 -6.99
N PHE A 112 18.60 -7.20 -6.83
CA PHE A 112 17.75 -6.30 -7.61
C PHE A 112 18.14 -4.83 -7.44
N ASP A 113 18.38 -4.39 -6.20
CA ASP A 113 18.78 -3.01 -5.90
C ASP A 113 20.17 -2.66 -6.45
N ARG A 114 21.08 -3.63 -6.52
CA ARG A 114 22.39 -3.48 -7.18
C ARG A 114 22.25 -3.33 -8.69
N MET A 115 21.30 -4.06 -9.32
CA MET A 115 21.05 -3.96 -10.76
C MET A 115 20.29 -2.70 -11.18
N PHE A 116 19.36 -2.23 -10.33
CA PHE A 116 18.39 -1.18 -10.66
C PHE A 116 18.28 -0.10 -9.59
N SER A 117 18.72 1.11 -9.91
CA SER A 117 18.52 2.26 -9.01
C SER A 117 17.08 2.77 -9.05
N VAL A 118 16.64 3.39 -7.95
CA VAL A 118 15.30 4.03 -7.87
C VAL A 118 15.13 5.08 -8.98
N LYS A 119 16.18 5.85 -9.28
CA LYS A 119 16.18 6.84 -10.37
C LYS A 119 15.94 6.17 -11.72
N TYR A 120 16.60 5.05 -11.98
CA TYR A 120 16.41 4.27 -13.20
C TYR A 120 14.96 3.81 -13.34
N LEU A 121 14.40 3.17 -12.31
CA LEU A 121 13.03 2.66 -12.34
C LEU A 121 11.98 3.77 -12.54
N LYS A 122 12.09 4.87 -11.77
CA LYS A 122 11.21 6.04 -11.91
C LYS A 122 11.29 6.68 -13.30
N SER A 123 12.45 6.62 -13.96
CA SER A 123 12.58 7.14 -15.33
C SER A 123 11.82 6.30 -16.37
N LYS A 124 11.52 5.03 -16.08
CA LYS A 124 10.96 4.07 -17.03
C LYS A 124 9.48 3.76 -16.85
N PHE A 125 9.00 3.73 -15.61
CA PHE A 125 7.63 3.35 -15.27
C PHE A 125 6.78 4.54 -14.83
N LYS A 126 5.44 4.36 -14.85
CA LYS A 126 4.47 5.31 -14.26
C LYS A 126 4.69 5.43 -12.75
N SER A 127 4.75 4.28 -12.09
CA SER A 127 5.00 4.11 -10.66
C SER A 127 5.65 2.75 -10.41
N CYS A 128 6.31 2.64 -9.26
CA CYS A 128 6.99 1.41 -8.84
C CYS A 128 6.63 1.08 -7.40
N TYR A 129 6.16 -0.13 -7.17
CA TYR A 129 6.02 -0.75 -5.85
C TYR A 129 7.11 -1.80 -5.68
N VAL A 130 7.87 -1.73 -4.59
CA VAL A 130 8.88 -2.73 -4.23
C VAL A 130 8.61 -3.18 -2.80
N SER A 131 8.36 -4.47 -2.60
CA SER A 131 8.14 -5.04 -1.28
C SER A 131 9.45 -4.99 -0.49
N ARG A 132 9.51 -4.13 0.54
CA ARG A 132 10.64 -4.01 1.46
C ARG A 132 10.14 -4.28 2.88
N THR A 133 10.27 -5.53 3.34
CA THR A 133 9.79 -5.93 4.66
C THR A 133 10.96 -6.45 5.48
N SER A 134 11.15 -5.94 6.71
CA SER A 134 12.31 -6.28 7.56
C SER A 134 12.42 -7.77 7.92
N LEU A 135 11.28 -8.47 8.04
CA LEU A 135 11.23 -9.90 8.39
C LEU A 135 11.00 -10.85 7.19
N CYS A 136 10.72 -10.28 6.00
CA CYS A 136 10.55 -10.93 4.69
C CYS A 136 10.12 -12.42 4.70
N THR A 137 9.06 -12.76 5.44
CA THR A 137 8.58 -14.15 5.49
C THR A 137 7.79 -14.49 4.22
N ASP A 138 7.71 -15.78 3.87
CA ASP A 138 6.92 -16.26 2.72
C ASP A 138 5.46 -15.79 2.81
N GLU A 139 4.87 -15.81 4.02
CA GLU A 139 3.50 -15.37 4.27
C GLU A 139 3.30 -13.88 3.95
N GLN A 140 4.25 -13.02 4.32
CA GLN A 140 4.19 -11.60 4.03
C GLN A 140 4.29 -11.34 2.53
N LEU A 141 5.23 -11.99 1.84
CA LEU A 141 5.40 -11.88 0.39
C LEU A 141 4.14 -12.34 -0.36
N ARG A 142 3.53 -13.44 0.09
CA ARG A 142 2.24 -13.92 -0.42
C ARG A 142 1.11 -12.93 -0.18
N GLY A 143 1.05 -12.29 0.99
CA GLY A 143 0.08 -11.25 1.30
C GLY A 143 0.24 -10.02 0.39
N CYS A 144 1.48 -9.59 0.14
CA CYS A 144 1.80 -8.54 -0.84
C CYS A 144 1.34 -8.93 -2.25
N LEU A 145 1.72 -10.12 -2.71
CA LEU A 145 1.34 -10.62 -4.03
C LEU A 145 -0.20 -10.70 -4.18
N SER A 146 -0.90 -11.20 -3.17
CA SER A 146 -2.36 -11.28 -3.20
C SER A 146 -3.03 -9.90 -3.29
N ARG A 147 -2.45 -8.87 -2.67
CA ARG A 147 -2.94 -7.49 -2.78
C ARG A 147 -2.70 -6.90 -4.17
N ILE A 148 -1.53 -7.15 -4.76
CA ILE A 148 -1.22 -6.73 -6.13
C ILE A 148 -2.18 -7.38 -7.13
N ILE A 149 -2.37 -8.70 -7.03
CA ILE A 149 -3.30 -9.43 -7.88
C ILE A 149 -4.71 -8.86 -7.73
N LYS A 150 -5.18 -8.66 -6.49
CA LYS A 150 -6.49 -8.05 -6.23
C LYS A 150 -6.59 -6.66 -6.84
N ALA A 151 -5.58 -5.81 -6.67
CA ALA A 151 -5.59 -4.45 -7.23
C ALA A 151 -5.69 -4.48 -8.76
N GLU A 152 -4.95 -5.37 -9.43
CA GLU A 152 -4.97 -5.48 -10.89
C GLU A 152 -6.30 -6.04 -11.42
N THR A 153 -6.83 -7.09 -10.79
CA THR A 153 -8.11 -7.69 -11.20
C THR A 153 -9.32 -6.87 -10.79
N SER A 154 -9.19 -6.06 -9.73
CA SER A 154 -10.22 -5.12 -9.27
C SER A 154 -10.10 -3.73 -9.89
N GLN A 155 -9.19 -3.50 -10.86
CA GLN A 155 -9.21 -2.25 -11.64
C GLN A 155 -10.54 -2.04 -12.39
N ALA A 156 -11.37 -3.09 -12.52
CA ALA A 156 -12.76 -2.97 -12.97
C ALA A 156 -13.74 -2.42 -11.91
N THR A 157 -13.34 -2.26 -10.65
CA THR A 157 -14.20 -1.90 -9.51
C THR A 157 -13.57 -0.88 -8.54
N MET A 158 -12.70 0.01 -9.02
CA MET A 158 -12.49 1.27 -8.31
C MET A 158 -13.81 2.04 -8.39
N GLY A 159 -14.66 1.88 -7.37
CA GLY A 159 -15.92 2.60 -7.26
C GLY A 159 -15.69 4.11 -7.38
N GLU A 160 -16.71 4.84 -7.79
CA GLU A 160 -16.61 6.29 -7.92
C GLU A 160 -16.04 6.91 -6.62
N PRO A 161 -15.10 7.87 -6.75
CA PRO A 161 -14.48 8.49 -5.60
C PRO A 161 -15.56 9.13 -4.73
N THR A 162 -15.46 8.93 -3.41
CA THR A 162 -16.33 9.67 -2.49
C THR A 162 -15.89 11.12 -2.44
N LEU A 163 -16.76 12.02 -2.87
CA LEU A 163 -16.52 13.46 -2.80
C LEU A 163 -17.13 14.02 -1.51
N PHE A 164 -16.28 14.49 -0.60
CA PHE A 164 -16.70 15.14 0.62
C PHE A 164 -16.75 16.66 0.46
N ARG A 165 -17.84 17.28 0.90
CA ARG A 165 -17.92 18.73 1.13
C ARG A 165 -17.25 19.04 2.46
N SER A 166 -16.06 19.62 2.42
CA SER A 166 -15.31 19.99 3.63
C SER A 166 -15.94 21.18 4.36
N GLY A 167 -15.71 21.25 5.67
CA GLY A 167 -15.84 22.49 6.44
C GLY A 167 -17.19 22.74 7.11
N VAL A 168 -18.04 21.72 7.30
CA VAL A 168 -19.27 21.88 8.08
C VAL A 168 -18.92 22.17 9.53
N ALA A 169 -19.00 23.44 9.93
CA ALA A 169 -18.61 23.97 11.22
C ALA A 169 -19.79 24.56 12.00
N ASN A 170 -20.97 24.71 11.38
CA ASN A 170 -22.18 25.22 12.03
C ASN A 170 -23.47 24.59 11.50
N ILE A 171 -24.60 24.87 12.18
CA ILE A 171 -25.92 24.28 11.86
C ILE A 171 -26.42 24.71 10.47
N SER A 172 -26.14 25.94 10.03
CA SER A 172 -26.62 26.44 8.74
C SER A 172 -26.05 25.64 7.55
N GLU A 173 -24.88 25.04 7.72
CA GLU A 173 -24.23 24.18 6.73
C GLU A 173 -24.80 22.75 6.67
N LEU A 174 -25.74 22.39 7.57
CA LEU A 174 -26.47 21.11 7.47
C LEU A 174 -27.39 21.04 6.23
N GLY A 175 -27.59 22.16 5.51
CA GLY A 175 -28.24 22.14 4.21
C GLY A 175 -27.56 21.19 3.21
N PHE A 176 -26.24 21.01 3.30
CA PHE A 176 -25.51 20.05 2.44
C PHE A 176 -25.89 18.60 2.74
N VAL A 177 -26.12 18.28 4.02
CA VAL A 177 -26.60 16.97 4.45
C VAL A 177 -28.00 16.72 3.89
N ALA A 178 -28.89 17.70 3.99
CA ALA A 178 -30.26 17.60 3.46
C ALA A 178 -30.27 17.40 1.93
N ALA A 179 -29.28 17.95 1.23
CA ALA A 179 -29.08 17.75 -0.21
C ALA A 179 -28.46 16.38 -0.58
N GLY A 180 -28.24 15.49 0.39
CA GLY A 180 -27.66 14.16 0.17
C GLY A 180 -26.15 14.17 -0.10
N CYS A 181 -25.44 15.26 0.18
CA CYS A 181 -23.99 15.31 0.01
C CYS A 181 -23.28 14.50 1.10
N SER A 182 -22.15 13.88 0.74
CA SER A 182 -21.19 13.44 1.75
C SER A 182 -20.48 14.67 2.31
N VAL A 183 -20.42 14.79 3.63
CA VAL A 183 -19.94 16.00 4.32
C VAL A 183 -18.74 15.72 5.19
N GLY A 184 -17.95 16.76 5.43
CA GLY A 184 -16.77 16.73 6.27
C GLY A 184 -16.82 17.79 7.36
N SER A 185 -16.38 17.44 8.57
CA SER A 185 -16.13 18.38 9.66
C SER A 185 -14.76 18.10 10.31
N SER A 186 -14.42 18.83 11.35
CA SER A 186 -13.15 18.71 12.08
C SER A 186 -13.39 18.71 13.57
N LEU A 187 -12.62 17.92 14.32
CA LEU A 187 -12.64 17.89 15.79
C LEU A 187 -12.38 19.27 16.43
N CYS A 188 -11.73 20.17 15.71
CA CYS A 188 -11.55 21.56 16.15
C CYS A 188 -12.89 22.33 16.21
N HIS A 189 -13.84 22.02 15.33
CA HIS A 189 -15.15 22.68 15.26
C HIS A 189 -16.21 21.95 16.05
N THR A 190 -16.26 20.62 15.95
CA THR A 190 -17.28 19.78 16.58
C THR A 190 -16.65 18.51 17.16
N ASN A 191 -16.95 18.20 18.41
CA ASN A 191 -16.42 17.02 19.11
C ASN A 191 -17.37 16.62 20.26
N THR A 192 -16.98 15.68 21.12
CA THR A 192 -17.88 15.18 22.18
C THR A 192 -18.16 16.20 23.28
N GLU A 193 -17.44 17.32 23.30
CA GLU A 193 -17.56 18.40 24.30
C GLU A 193 -18.00 19.73 23.66
N LYS A 194 -17.65 19.97 22.39
CA LYS A 194 -17.89 21.21 21.66
C LYS A 194 -18.87 20.99 20.53
N MET A 195 -19.91 21.83 20.46
CA MET A 195 -20.94 21.78 19.40
C MET A 195 -21.54 20.37 19.23
N THR A 196 -21.79 19.68 20.33
CA THR A 196 -22.24 18.28 20.36
C THR A 196 -23.51 18.02 19.55
N HIS A 197 -24.44 18.98 19.51
CA HIS A 197 -25.64 18.91 18.68
C HIS A 197 -25.31 18.80 17.17
N LEU A 198 -24.29 19.53 16.70
CA LEU A 198 -23.83 19.46 15.32
C LEU A 198 -23.20 18.10 15.04
N LEU A 199 -22.36 17.60 15.96
CA LEU A 199 -21.79 16.26 15.87
C LEU A 199 -22.88 15.20 15.76
N VAL A 200 -23.92 15.25 16.59
CA VAL A 200 -25.03 14.29 16.57
C VAL A 200 -25.75 14.29 15.21
N GLU A 201 -26.04 15.46 14.64
CA GLU A 201 -26.67 15.54 13.32
C GLU A 201 -25.77 15.02 12.19
N LEU A 202 -24.48 15.35 12.23
CA LEU A 202 -23.50 14.80 11.28
C LEU A 202 -23.39 13.27 11.39
N LEU A 203 -23.36 12.73 12.61
CA LEU A 203 -23.35 11.29 12.84
C LEU A 203 -24.66 10.63 12.41
N ARG A 204 -25.81 11.31 12.49
CA ARG A 204 -27.10 10.77 12.02
C ARG A 204 -27.06 10.42 10.54
N THR A 205 -26.32 11.17 9.72
CA THR A 205 -26.14 10.88 8.29
C THR A 205 -25.59 9.48 8.03
N THR A 206 -24.66 9.03 8.88
CA THR A 206 -24.02 7.70 8.78
C THR A 206 -25.00 6.55 8.95
N LYS A 207 -26.07 6.76 9.73
CA LYS A 207 -27.14 5.77 9.96
C LYS A 207 -28.03 5.58 8.73
N HIS A 208 -28.16 6.61 7.90
CA HIS A 208 -28.97 6.60 6.69
C HIS A 208 -28.15 6.26 5.42
N GLY A 209 -26.89 5.83 5.57
CA GLY A 209 -26.01 5.48 4.46
C GLY A 209 -25.24 6.66 3.86
N GLY A 210 -25.41 7.87 4.39
CA GLY A 210 -24.56 9.01 4.06
C GLY A 210 -23.15 8.81 4.60
N ARG A 211 -22.14 9.33 3.90
CA ARG A 211 -20.74 9.26 4.33
C ARG A 211 -20.35 10.54 5.05
N PHE A 212 -19.72 10.39 6.21
CA PHE A 212 -19.26 11.51 7.02
C PHE A 212 -17.75 11.41 7.24
N PHE A 213 -17.06 12.49 6.94
CA PHE A 213 -15.63 12.65 7.17
C PHE A 213 -15.37 13.51 8.39
N LEU A 214 -14.45 13.07 9.26
CA LEU A 214 -14.04 13.82 10.43
C LEU A 214 -12.51 13.96 10.44
N ASP A 215 -12.07 15.20 10.26
CA ASP A 215 -10.68 15.61 10.38
C ASP A 215 -10.24 15.71 11.85
N ASN A 216 -8.97 15.41 12.12
CA ASN A 216 -8.39 15.45 13.46
C ASN A 216 -8.27 16.89 14.00
N GLY A 217 -8.27 17.90 13.13
CA GLY A 217 -8.25 19.31 13.49
C GLY A 217 -6.99 19.82 14.17
N LEU A 218 -5.92 19.01 14.24
CA LEU A 218 -4.69 19.35 14.96
C LEU A 218 -4.00 20.59 14.40
N ILE A 219 -3.95 20.72 13.07
CA ILE A 219 -3.36 21.90 12.40
C ILE A 219 -4.14 23.18 12.75
N THR A 220 -5.47 23.12 12.71
CA THR A 220 -6.32 24.26 13.08
C THR A 220 -6.18 24.62 14.56
N LEU A 221 -6.08 23.63 15.44
CA LEU A 221 -5.84 23.84 16.88
C LEU A 221 -4.46 24.48 17.12
N LEU A 222 -3.43 24.04 16.41
CA LEU A 222 -2.08 24.60 16.48
C LEU A 222 -2.07 26.07 16.02
N ASN A 223 -2.76 26.40 14.92
CA ASN A 223 -2.91 27.78 14.45
C ASN A 223 -3.63 28.70 15.45
N HIS A 224 -4.47 28.13 16.32
CA HIS A 224 -5.09 28.84 17.46
C HIS A 224 -4.21 28.86 18.72
N GLY A 225 -2.93 28.49 18.63
CA GLY A 225 -1.98 28.51 19.74
C GLY A 225 -2.16 27.37 20.75
N LYS A 226 -2.92 26.31 20.42
CA LYS A 226 -3.05 25.14 21.29
C LYS A 226 -1.92 24.15 21.05
N LYS A 227 -1.57 23.41 22.10
CA LYS A 227 -0.63 22.28 21.98
C LYS A 227 -1.29 21.11 21.26
N ILE A 228 -0.51 20.42 20.42
CA ILE A 228 -0.93 19.18 19.76
C ILE A 228 -1.10 18.10 20.83
N ASN A 229 -2.24 17.40 20.80
CA ASN A 229 -2.53 16.28 21.69
C ASN A 229 -3.18 15.14 20.88
N TYR A 230 -2.36 14.14 20.54
CA TYR A 230 -2.80 12.99 19.76
C TYR A 230 -3.74 12.07 20.55
N ASN A 231 -3.48 11.88 21.84
CA ASN A 231 -4.31 11.03 22.71
C ASN A 231 -5.74 11.54 22.77
N TRP A 232 -5.91 12.86 22.89
CA TRP A 232 -7.23 13.49 22.85
C TRP A 232 -7.97 13.17 21.54
N VAL A 233 -7.29 13.20 20.38
CA VAL A 233 -7.92 12.83 19.09
C VAL A 233 -8.42 11.39 19.11
N PHE A 234 -7.62 10.45 19.59
CA PHE A 234 -8.00 9.04 19.67
C PHE A 234 -9.13 8.80 20.69
N GLU A 235 -9.11 9.45 21.85
CA GLU A 235 -10.19 9.42 22.83
C GLU A 235 -11.52 9.89 22.22
N GLN A 236 -11.48 10.99 21.46
CA GLN A 236 -12.65 11.51 20.74
C GLN A 236 -13.17 10.49 19.72
N TYR A 237 -12.28 9.90 18.91
CA TYR A 237 -12.66 8.90 17.92
C TYR A 237 -13.25 7.63 18.55
N HIS A 238 -12.65 7.11 19.61
CA HIS A 238 -13.17 5.95 20.34
C HIS A 238 -14.55 6.22 20.93
N SER A 239 -14.73 7.40 21.55
CA SER A 239 -16.02 7.82 22.10
C SER A 239 -17.10 7.93 21.02
N ILE A 240 -16.77 8.53 19.87
CA ILE A 240 -17.67 8.65 18.73
C ILE A 240 -18.05 7.26 18.19
N ILE A 241 -17.08 6.38 17.94
CA ILE A 241 -17.34 5.03 17.42
C ILE A 241 -18.19 4.21 18.39
N ALA A 242 -17.94 4.30 19.70
CA ALA A 242 -18.72 3.62 20.71
C ALA A 242 -20.20 4.03 20.71
N SER A 243 -20.52 5.24 20.24
CA SER A 243 -21.89 5.73 20.11
C SER A 243 -22.62 5.25 18.83
N LEU A 244 -21.92 4.58 17.92
CA LEU A 244 -22.43 4.16 16.61
C LEU A 244 -22.67 2.66 16.53
N THR A 245 -23.63 2.25 15.70
CA THR A 245 -23.72 0.85 15.27
C THR A 245 -22.58 0.53 14.30
N ILE A 246 -22.20 -0.75 14.19
CA ILE A 246 -21.13 -1.20 13.26
C ILE A 246 -21.40 -0.73 11.83
N LYS A 247 -22.65 -0.78 11.37
CA LYS A 247 -23.04 -0.33 10.03
C LYS A 247 -22.84 1.19 9.84
N ALA A 248 -23.20 1.98 10.86
CA ALA A 248 -23.03 3.43 10.81
C ALA A 248 -21.55 3.82 10.90
N ALA A 249 -20.78 3.16 11.77
CA ALA A 249 -19.34 3.38 11.91
C ALA A 249 -18.58 3.15 10.59
N LYS A 250 -19.01 2.20 9.75
CA LYS A 250 -18.41 1.98 8.42
C LYS A 250 -18.63 3.12 7.41
N ASN A 251 -19.57 4.03 7.68
CA ASN A 251 -19.76 5.24 6.87
C ASN A 251 -19.04 6.47 7.46
N LEU A 252 -18.29 6.30 8.55
CA LEU A 252 -17.45 7.31 9.17
C LEU A 252 -16.02 7.18 8.67
N TYR A 253 -15.48 8.28 8.16
CA TYR A 253 -14.12 8.40 7.64
C TYR A 253 -13.31 9.27 8.60
N LEU A 254 -12.29 8.70 9.23
CA LEU A 254 -11.48 9.38 10.23
C LEU A 254 -10.09 9.69 9.69
N VAL A 255 -9.65 10.94 9.84
CA VAL A 255 -8.26 11.31 9.54
C VAL A 255 -7.39 10.92 10.72
N VAL A 256 -6.52 9.95 10.50
CA VAL A 256 -5.54 9.53 11.49
C VAL A 256 -4.57 10.69 11.73
N PRO A 257 -4.32 11.08 12.99
CA PRO A 257 -3.29 12.05 13.28
C PRO A 257 -1.91 11.47 12.91
N ASP A 258 -1.12 12.24 12.16
CA ASP A 258 0.26 11.89 11.81
C ASP A 258 1.23 12.77 12.60
N ASP A 259 2.29 12.17 13.14
CA ASP A 259 3.38 12.91 13.76
C ASP A 259 4.51 13.07 12.74
N VAL A 260 4.45 14.17 11.99
CA VAL A 260 5.42 14.49 10.93
C VAL A 260 6.85 14.62 11.47
N ALA A 261 7.03 14.76 12.79
CA ALA A 261 8.32 14.99 13.43
C ALA A 261 8.92 13.75 14.11
N SER A 262 8.18 12.64 14.31
CA SER A 262 8.68 11.47 15.03
C SER A 262 8.08 10.14 14.55
N ASN A 263 8.92 9.32 13.92
CA ASN A 263 8.57 7.95 13.52
C ASN A 263 8.27 7.04 14.73
N ASP A 264 8.89 7.29 15.88
CA ASP A 264 8.68 6.49 17.09
C ASP A 264 7.28 6.74 17.69
N ASN A 265 6.79 7.98 17.61
CA ASN A 265 5.42 8.31 17.99
C ASN A 265 4.40 7.68 17.03
N ALA A 266 4.73 7.60 15.73
CA ALA A 266 3.89 6.91 14.75
C ALA A 266 3.75 5.40 15.04
N LEU A 267 4.75 4.76 15.66
CA LEU A 267 4.66 3.37 16.11
C LEU A 267 3.78 3.20 17.35
N GLN A 268 3.76 4.17 18.26
CA GLN A 268 2.96 4.11 19.49
C GLN A 268 1.45 4.15 19.22
N ILE A 269 1.03 4.87 18.18
CA ILE A 269 -0.40 5.00 17.80
C ILE A 269 -0.91 3.84 16.92
N ARG A 270 -0.06 2.85 16.61
CA ARG A 270 -0.38 1.73 15.72
C ARG A 270 -1.58 0.93 16.21
N ASP A 271 -1.64 0.62 17.50
CA ASP A 271 -2.69 -0.23 18.05
C ASP A 271 -4.06 0.48 18.02
N ASP A 272 -4.08 1.79 18.26
CA ASP A 272 -5.27 2.62 18.10
C ASP A 272 -5.75 2.65 16.65
N ILE A 273 -4.85 2.85 15.68
CA ILE A 273 -5.18 2.80 14.25
C ILE A 273 -5.79 1.44 13.89
N LEU A 274 -5.18 0.35 14.33
CA LEU A 274 -5.69 -1.01 14.07
C LEU A 274 -7.05 -1.25 14.73
N ALA A 275 -7.30 -0.69 15.91
CA ALA A 275 -8.58 -0.76 16.59
C ALA A 275 -9.67 0.01 15.82
N LEU A 276 -9.39 1.25 15.43
CA LEU A 276 -10.35 2.10 14.71
C LEU A 276 -10.71 1.54 13.32
N ASN A 277 -9.75 0.96 12.60
CA ASN A 277 -9.92 0.39 11.26
C ASN A 277 -10.90 -0.80 11.23
N LYS A 278 -11.11 -1.47 12.37
CA LYS A 278 -12.12 -2.54 12.47
C LYS A 278 -13.53 -2.00 12.24
N PHE A 279 -13.81 -0.78 12.70
CA PHE A 279 -15.16 -0.21 12.75
C PHE A 279 -15.40 0.89 11.73
N SER A 280 -14.37 1.68 11.40
CA SER A 280 -14.45 2.87 10.54
C SER A 280 -13.53 2.78 9.33
N GLU A 281 -13.67 3.73 8.40
CA GLU A 281 -12.73 3.92 7.29
C GLU A 281 -11.67 4.93 7.73
N LEU A 282 -10.39 4.59 7.57
CA LEU A 282 -9.28 5.44 8.00
C LEU A 282 -8.61 6.11 6.81
N ILE A 283 -8.33 7.40 6.96
CA ILE A 283 -7.55 8.19 6.03
C ILE A 283 -6.22 8.47 6.70
N LEU A 284 -5.16 7.90 6.13
CA LEU A 284 -3.78 8.18 6.54
C LEU A 284 -3.22 9.31 5.66
N PRO A 285 -3.07 10.53 6.18
CA PRO A 285 -2.39 11.57 5.43
C PRO A 285 -0.92 11.18 5.24
N ILE A 286 -0.44 11.28 4.01
CA ILE A 286 0.98 11.07 3.70
C ILE A 286 1.57 12.44 3.42
N HIS A 287 2.30 12.98 4.39
CA HIS A 287 3.01 14.24 4.22
C HIS A 287 4.34 14.02 3.51
N ARG A 288 4.71 14.95 2.64
CA ARG A 288 6.07 15.01 2.10
C ARG A 288 6.95 15.61 3.18
N SER A 289 7.61 14.78 3.98
CA SER A 289 8.69 15.24 4.83
C SER A 289 9.93 15.51 3.97
N ASP A 290 10.56 16.65 4.19
CA ASP A 290 11.96 16.80 3.79
C ASP A 290 12.77 15.73 4.53
N ASN A 291 13.83 15.20 3.93
CA ASN A 291 14.66 14.16 4.54
C ASN A 291 14.92 14.51 6.01
N ILE A 292 14.26 13.81 6.94
CA ILE A 292 14.61 13.85 8.35
C ILE A 292 15.93 13.10 8.39
N VAL A 293 17.02 13.84 8.16
CA VAL A 293 18.36 13.38 8.44
C VAL A 293 18.35 13.21 9.95
N GLY A 294 18.16 11.98 10.40
CA GLY A 294 18.44 11.65 11.80
C GLY A 294 19.87 12.11 12.05
N GLU A 295 20.02 13.06 12.97
CA GLU A 295 21.34 13.34 13.53
C GLU A 295 21.91 11.99 14.00
N GLN A 296 23.05 11.63 13.41
CA GLN A 296 23.83 10.44 13.76
C GLN A 296 24.39 10.57 15.17
#